data_AF-A0A661HIA3-F1
#
_entry.id   AF-A0A661HIA3-F1
#
_cell.length_a   1.000
_cell.length_b   1.000
_cell.length_c   1.000
_cell.angle_alpha   90.00
_cell.angle_beta   90.00
_cell.angle_gamma   90.00
#
_symmetry.space_group_name_H-M   'P 1'
#
loop_
_entity.id
_entity.type
_entity.pdbx_description
1 polymer ?
#
loop_
_entity_poly.entity_id
_entity_poly.type
_entity_poly.pdbx_seq_one_letter_code
_entity_poly.pdbx_strand_id
1 'polypeptide(L)'
;MADAVCTHCKLNFSEDVMIVEGSHFFCCKGCQGVYHLLSEQGLDGFYAKLGDTKLQPAIQNTDDLEKFDLEGFQNKYVRQDEDGLHEIHLIIEGIHCSACVWLNEKVLHKTDGVMEASINYTNNKAKVVWDDSVIKLSSIIETIRSIGYNAYPYDPALQEERAVQTRKTYYTRILVAVFGSMNIMWLAIAHYAGYFSGMQQSFKDILN
;
A
#
# COMPACT_ATOMS: atom_id res chain seq x y z
N MET A 1 -28.36 6.33 31.18
CA MET A 1 -26.91 6.57 31.23
C MET A 1 -26.71 7.94 30.65
N ALA A 2 -25.99 8.82 31.35
CA ALA A 2 -25.70 10.14 30.82
C ALA A 2 -24.60 9.98 29.78
N ASP A 3 -24.93 10.24 28.52
CA ASP A 3 -23.96 10.30 27.44
C ASP A 3 -23.34 11.69 27.48
N ALA A 4 -22.01 11.76 27.54
CA ALA A 4 -21.30 13.03 27.44
C ALA A 4 -20.29 13.01 26.30
N VAL A 5 -19.98 14.22 25.84
CA VAL A 5 -19.33 14.45 24.55
C VAL A 5 -17.86 14.74 24.78
N CYS A 6 -16.99 14.03 24.05
CA CYS A 6 -15.56 14.31 24.10
C CYS A 6 -15.24 15.70 23.52
N THR A 7 -14.51 16.52 24.27
CA THR A 7 -14.12 17.88 23.90
C THR A 7 -13.30 17.93 22.61
N HIS A 8 -12.47 16.93 22.34
CA HIS A 8 -11.62 16.91 21.15
C HIS A 8 -12.32 16.29 19.93
N CYS A 9 -12.80 15.05 20.04
CA CYS A 9 -13.34 14.32 18.88
C CYS A 9 -14.85 14.50 18.65
N LYS A 10 -15.58 15.11 19.59
CA LYS A 10 -17.03 15.35 19.55
C LYS A 10 -17.90 14.09 19.38
N LEU A 11 -17.35 12.93 19.74
CA LEU A 11 -18.10 11.67 19.82
C LEU A 11 -18.73 11.51 21.21
N ASN A 12 -19.83 10.77 21.26
CA ASN A 12 -20.55 10.47 22.49
C ASN A 12 -19.98 9.22 23.14
N PHE A 13 -19.74 9.30 24.45
CA PHE A 13 -19.30 8.18 25.27
C PHE A 13 -20.10 8.18 26.58
N SER A 14 -20.14 7.02 27.23
CA SER A 14 -20.73 6.91 28.57
C SER A 14 -19.80 7.58 29.59
N GLU A 15 -20.36 8.31 30.55
CA GLU A 15 -19.59 9.11 31.53
C GLU A 15 -18.59 8.29 32.36
N ASP A 16 -18.86 7.00 32.57
CA ASP A 16 -18.03 6.08 33.36
C ASP A 16 -16.66 5.79 32.72
N VAL A 17 -16.55 5.92 31.40
CA VAL A 17 -15.31 5.63 30.66
C VAL A 17 -14.52 6.88 30.25
N MET A 18 -15.01 8.06 30.60
CA MET A 18 -14.38 9.32 30.20
C MET A 18 -13.37 9.83 31.22
N ILE A 19 -12.31 10.44 30.71
CA ILE A 19 -11.29 11.14 31.49
C ILE A 19 -11.77 12.58 31.69
N VAL A 20 -11.98 12.98 32.94
CA VAL A 20 -12.46 14.33 33.30
C VAL A 20 -11.28 15.20 33.73
N GLU A 21 -11.14 16.37 33.12
CA GLU A 21 -10.13 17.37 33.47
C GLU A 21 -10.76 18.77 33.53
N GLY A 22 -11.11 19.21 34.75
CA GLY A 22 -11.82 20.46 34.97
C GLY A 22 -13.21 20.44 34.31
N SER A 23 -13.43 21.30 33.32
CA SER A 23 -14.66 21.37 32.51
C SER A 23 -14.63 20.54 31.22
N HIS A 24 -13.54 19.81 30.96
CA HIS A 24 -13.34 19.07 29.71
C HIS A 24 -13.44 17.55 29.91
N PHE A 25 -14.02 16.88 28.91
CA PHE A 25 -14.23 15.44 28.90
C PHE A 25 -13.47 14.82 27.74
N PHE A 26 -12.68 13.78 27.99
CA PHE A 26 -11.90 13.10 26.95
C PHE A 26 -12.21 11.61 26.91
N CYS A 27 -12.41 11.08 25.70
CA CYS A 27 -12.70 9.66 25.52
C CYS A 27 -11.47 8.74 25.67
N CYS A 28 -10.26 9.28 25.53
CA CYS A 28 -9.01 8.53 25.68
C CYS A 28 -7.83 9.48 25.96
N LYS A 29 -6.70 8.92 26.40
CA LYS A 29 -5.45 9.67 26.62
C LYS A 29 -4.91 10.36 25.35
N GLY A 30 -5.24 9.82 24.17
CA GLY A 30 -4.89 10.46 22.89
C GLY A 30 -5.63 11.79 22.68
N CYS A 31 -6.95 11.81 22.90
CA CYS A 31 -7.74 13.05 22.79
C CYS A 31 -7.31 14.10 23.83
N GLN A 32 -6.97 13.66 25.05
CA GLN A 32 -6.41 14.52 26.08
C GLN A 32 -5.06 15.12 25.64
N GLY A 33 -4.15 14.29 25.13
CA GLY A 33 -2.81 14.73 24.69
C GLY A 33 -2.86 15.72 23.53
N VAL A 34 -3.70 15.48 22.52
CA VAL A 34 -3.84 16.40 21.38
C VAL A 34 -4.45 17.74 21.82
N TYR A 35 -5.41 17.72 22.75
CA TYR A 35 -5.97 18.95 23.30
C TYR A 35 -4.90 19.82 24.00
N HIS A 36 -4.08 19.21 24.85
CA HIS A 36 -2.97 19.91 25.53
C HIS A 36 -1.95 20.45 24.54
N LEU A 37 -1.54 19.65 23.54
CA LEU A 37 -0.59 20.08 22.51
C LEU A 37 -1.11 21.30 21.72
N LEU A 38 -2.38 21.28 21.32
CA LEU A 38 -3.00 22.39 20.58
C LEU A 38 -3.07 23.66 21.44
N SER A 39 -3.38 23.51 22.73
CA SER A 39 -3.45 24.63 23.68
C SER A 39 -2.07 25.25 23.94
N GLU A 40 -1.04 24.41 24.12
CA GLU A 40 0.34 24.85 24.34
C GLU A 40 0.92 25.60 23.13
N GLN A 41 0.51 25.23 21.92
CA GLN A 41 0.96 25.87 20.68
C GLN A 41 0.11 27.09 20.26
N GLY A 42 -0.89 27.48 21.06
CA GLY A 42 -1.79 28.59 20.75
C GLY A 42 -2.66 28.33 19.52
N LEU A 43 -2.94 27.07 19.21
CA LEU A 43 -3.73 26.62 18.06
C LEU A 43 -5.21 26.43 18.43
N ASP A 44 -5.71 27.11 19.46
CA ASP A 44 -7.09 27.01 19.96
C ASP A 44 -8.15 27.30 18.88
N GLY A 45 -7.80 28.10 17.88
CA GLY A 45 -8.62 28.36 16.69
C GLY A 45 -8.97 27.12 15.86
N PHE A 46 -8.31 25.98 16.10
CA PHE A 46 -8.66 24.68 15.55
C PHE A 46 -10.12 24.32 15.87
N TYR A 47 -10.56 24.47 17.11
CA TYR A 47 -11.91 24.08 17.53
C TYR A 47 -13.01 24.98 16.94
N ALA A 48 -12.69 26.26 16.70
CA ALA A 48 -13.59 27.17 16.00
C ALA A 48 -13.76 26.78 14.52
N LYS A 49 -12.68 26.32 13.86
CA LYS A 49 -12.72 25.82 12.47
C LYS A 49 -13.36 24.44 12.37
N LEU A 50 -13.21 23.60 13.38
CA LEU A 50 -13.73 22.24 13.41
C LEU A 50 -15.27 22.23 13.37
N GLY A 51 -15.93 23.23 13.97
CA GLY A 51 -17.39 23.32 14.00
C GLY A 51 -17.99 22.02 14.56
N ASP A 52 -19.05 21.49 13.96
CA ASP A 52 -19.69 20.24 14.41
C ASP A 52 -19.08 18.96 13.81
N THR A 53 -17.92 19.07 13.17
CA THR A 53 -17.25 17.93 12.55
C THR A 53 -16.74 16.97 13.62
N LYS A 54 -17.19 15.71 13.57
CA LYS A 54 -16.73 14.65 14.45
C LYS A 54 -15.42 14.09 13.93
N LEU A 55 -14.39 14.06 14.77
CA LEU A 55 -13.11 13.46 14.43
C LEU A 55 -13.17 11.96 14.73
N GLN A 56 -12.64 11.14 13.82
CA GLN A 56 -12.39 9.75 14.15
C GLN A 56 -11.20 9.69 15.10
N PRO A 57 -11.28 8.90 16.19
CA PRO A 57 -10.12 8.66 17.04
C PRO A 57 -8.98 8.11 16.19
N ALA A 58 -7.75 8.48 16.53
CA ALA A 58 -6.59 7.76 16.02
C ALA A 58 -6.76 6.29 16.43
N ILE A 59 -6.90 5.42 15.42
CA ILE A 59 -7.05 3.98 15.62
C ILE A 59 -5.84 3.54 16.43
N GLN A 60 -6.07 3.05 17.65
CA GLN A 60 -5.05 2.23 18.29
C GLN A 60 -4.98 0.95 17.46
N ASN A 61 -4.01 0.88 16.55
CA ASN A 61 -3.74 -0.31 15.74
C ASN A 61 -3.17 -1.41 16.64
N THR A 62 -3.98 -1.90 17.58
CA THR A 62 -3.94 -3.30 18.01
C THR A 62 -4.73 -4.11 16.99
N ASP A 63 -4.43 -3.94 15.70
CA ASP A 63 -4.92 -4.83 14.66
C ASP A 63 -4.31 -6.20 14.97
N ASP A 64 -5.17 -7.12 15.41
CA ASP A 64 -4.91 -8.52 15.81
C ASP A 64 -3.62 -9.06 15.19
N LEU A 65 -2.49 -8.91 15.89
CA LEU A 65 -1.20 -9.41 15.44
C LEU A 65 -1.26 -10.93 15.22
N GLU A 66 -2.13 -11.61 15.96
CA GLU A 66 -2.46 -13.03 15.84
C GLU A 66 -2.96 -13.42 14.43
N LYS A 67 -3.56 -12.49 13.66
CA LYS A 67 -3.98 -12.77 12.28
C LYS A 67 -2.81 -13.12 11.36
N PHE A 68 -1.63 -12.57 11.62
CA PHE A 68 -0.43 -12.85 10.84
C PHE A 68 0.11 -14.27 11.08
N ASP A 69 -0.24 -14.87 12.22
CA ASP A 69 0.21 -16.21 12.60
C ASP A 69 -0.80 -17.32 12.26
N LEU A 70 -1.96 -16.96 11.68
CA LEU A 70 -2.94 -17.95 11.22
C LEU A 70 -2.37 -18.80 10.08
N GLU A 71 -2.58 -20.11 10.12
CA GLU A 71 -2.11 -21.04 9.07
C GLU A 71 -2.59 -20.64 7.67
N GLY A 72 -3.83 -20.16 7.54
CA GLY A 72 -4.36 -19.69 6.26
C GLY A 72 -3.65 -18.45 5.71
N PHE A 73 -3.08 -17.62 6.59
CA PHE A 73 -2.27 -16.48 6.20
C PHE A 73 -0.86 -16.92 5.80
N GLN A 74 -0.23 -17.76 6.62
CA GLN A 74 1.11 -18.28 6.36
C GLN A 74 1.16 -19.02 5.02
N ASN A 75 0.23 -19.94 4.77
CA ASN A 75 0.16 -20.69 3.51
C ASN A 75 0.00 -19.81 2.26
N LYS A 76 -0.55 -18.59 2.42
CA LYS A 76 -0.79 -17.68 1.29
C LYS A 76 0.37 -16.74 1.02
N TYR A 77 1.00 -16.21 2.07
CA TYR A 77 1.97 -15.12 1.95
C TYR A 77 3.40 -15.53 2.31
N VAL A 78 3.58 -16.63 3.02
CA VAL A 78 4.88 -17.12 3.48
C VAL A 78 5.31 -18.27 2.58
N ARG A 79 6.55 -18.21 2.11
CA ARG A 79 7.19 -19.29 1.36
C ARG A 79 8.27 -19.91 2.23
N GLN A 80 8.41 -21.22 2.17
CA GLN A 80 9.48 -21.90 2.87
C GLN A 80 10.62 -22.21 1.89
N ASP A 81 11.85 -21.90 2.28
CA ASP A 81 13.06 -22.20 1.51
C ASP A 81 13.53 -23.64 1.75
N GLU A 82 14.48 -24.14 0.94
CA GLU A 82 15.05 -25.50 1.03
C GLU A 82 15.70 -25.77 2.40
N ASP A 83 16.21 -24.73 3.06
CA ASP A 83 16.82 -24.78 4.40
C ASP A 83 15.79 -24.73 5.54
N GLY A 84 14.49 -24.72 5.23
CA GLY A 84 13.40 -24.67 6.22
C GLY A 84 13.06 -23.28 6.75
N LEU A 85 13.74 -22.23 6.27
CA LEU A 85 13.50 -20.83 6.62
C LEU A 85 12.22 -20.30 5.96
N HIS A 86 11.57 -19.35 6.62
CA HIS A 86 10.34 -18.72 6.13
C HIS A 86 10.66 -17.36 5.50
N GLU A 87 10.14 -17.11 4.31
CA GLU A 87 10.29 -15.88 3.55
C GLU A 87 8.93 -15.21 3.34
N ILE A 88 8.87 -13.90 3.57
CA ILE A 88 7.71 -13.06 3.28
C ILE A 88 8.14 -11.76 2.63
N HIS A 89 7.26 -11.23 1.77
CA HIS A 89 7.37 -9.87 1.29
C HIS A 89 6.33 -8.98 1.96
N LEU A 90 6.77 -7.82 2.42
CA LEU A 90 5.96 -6.83 3.11
C LEU A 90 6.06 -5.49 2.37
N ILE A 91 5.01 -4.69 2.40
CA ILE A 91 5.08 -3.25 2.08
C ILE A 91 5.08 -2.49 3.39
N ILE A 92 6.09 -1.65 3.59
CA ILE A 92 6.20 -0.79 4.77
C ILE A 92 5.68 0.61 4.41
N GLU A 93 4.65 1.05 5.12
CA GLU A 93 4.10 2.40 4.98
C GLU A 93 4.90 3.42 5.79
N GLY A 94 4.97 4.66 5.29
CA GLY A 94 5.63 5.78 5.99
C GLY A 94 7.13 5.92 5.69
N ILE A 95 7.71 5.09 4.80
CA ILE A 95 9.10 5.28 4.35
C ILE A 95 9.18 6.48 3.40
N HIS A 96 9.89 7.52 3.83
CA HIS A 96 10.11 8.75 3.05
C HIS A 96 11.59 9.06 2.78
N CYS A 97 12.51 8.32 3.39
CA CYS A 97 13.93 8.64 3.38
C CYS A 97 14.82 7.39 3.39
N SER A 98 16.03 7.49 2.85
CA SER A 98 17.00 6.37 2.88
C SER A 98 17.43 6.02 4.31
N ALA A 99 17.46 7.00 5.22
CA ALA A 99 17.70 6.75 6.64
C ALA A 99 16.59 5.92 7.30
N CYS A 100 15.35 6.06 6.82
CA CYS A 100 14.17 5.34 7.30
C CYS A 100 14.29 3.84 6.93
N VAL A 101 14.77 3.56 5.72
CA VAL A 101 15.10 2.20 5.26
C VAL A 101 16.22 1.59 6.10
N TRP A 102 17.33 2.30 6.25
CA TRP A 102 18.47 1.83 7.03
C TRP A 102 18.10 1.51 8.48
N LEU A 103 17.27 2.34 9.11
CA LEU A 103 16.78 2.11 10.47
C LEU A 103 15.97 0.81 10.56
N ASN A 104 15.02 0.60 9.65
CA ASN A 104 14.19 -0.61 9.64
C ASN A 104 15.04 -1.87 9.41
N GLU A 105 15.93 -1.87 8.40
CA GLU A 105 16.85 -2.99 8.16
C GLU A 105 17.73 -3.27 9.37
N LYS A 106 18.27 -2.23 10.01
CA LYS A 106 19.16 -2.40 11.16
C LYS A 106 18.45 -2.95 12.38
N VAL A 107 17.19 -2.55 12.59
CA VAL A 107 16.36 -3.07 13.68
C VAL A 107 15.99 -4.52 13.41
N LEU A 108 15.50 -4.85 12.20
CA LEU A 108 15.15 -6.21 11.83
C LEU A 108 16.34 -7.17 11.90
N HIS A 109 17.51 -6.76 11.46
CA HIS A 109 18.74 -7.56 11.58
C HIS A 109 19.23 -7.78 13.01
N LYS A 110 18.79 -6.95 13.97
CA LYS A 110 19.09 -7.14 15.39
C LYS A 110 18.08 -8.03 16.10
N THR A 111 16.97 -8.34 15.46
CA THR A 111 15.94 -9.19 16.03
C THR A 111 16.37 -10.65 15.93
N ASP A 112 16.44 -11.35 17.05
CA ASP A 112 16.82 -12.75 17.10
C ASP A 112 15.82 -13.61 16.30
N GLY A 113 16.35 -14.47 15.42
CA GLY A 113 15.56 -15.31 14.52
C GLY A 113 15.36 -14.74 13.11
N VAL A 114 15.72 -13.47 12.86
CA VAL A 114 15.74 -12.90 11.50
C VAL A 114 17.10 -13.18 10.85
N MET A 115 17.09 -13.90 9.73
CA MET A 115 18.31 -14.27 9.00
C MET A 115 18.68 -13.22 7.95
N GLU A 116 17.69 -12.70 7.24
CA GLU A 116 17.89 -11.69 6.19
C GLU A 116 16.74 -10.67 6.20
N ALA A 117 17.06 -9.38 6.10
CA ALA A 117 16.07 -8.32 5.94
C ALA A 117 16.59 -7.29 4.93
N SER A 118 15.88 -7.13 3.82
CA SER A 118 16.26 -6.21 2.74
C SER A 118 15.05 -5.38 2.33
N ILE A 119 15.20 -4.06 2.25
CA ILE A 119 14.11 -3.15 1.92
C ILE A 119 14.48 -2.33 0.68
N ASN A 120 13.64 -2.42 -0.35
CA ASN A 120 13.79 -1.63 -1.55
C ASN A 120 13.16 -0.25 -1.37
N TYR A 121 14.04 0.76 -1.24
CA TYR A 121 13.68 2.18 -1.10
C TYR A 121 12.74 2.71 -2.19
N THR A 122 12.79 2.18 -3.42
CA THR A 122 12.03 2.73 -4.55
C THR A 122 10.55 2.38 -4.49
N ASN A 123 10.22 1.23 -3.90
CA ASN A 123 8.87 0.68 -3.90
C ASN A 123 8.36 0.29 -2.51
N ASN A 124 9.12 0.60 -1.46
CA ASN A 124 8.83 0.30 -0.06
C ASN A 124 8.56 -1.18 0.23
N LYS A 125 9.10 -2.09 -0.61
CA LYS A 125 8.96 -3.53 -0.43
C LYS A 125 10.11 -4.06 0.39
N ALA A 126 9.79 -4.71 1.50
CA ALA A 126 10.71 -5.46 2.33
C ALA A 126 10.63 -6.95 1.99
N LYS A 127 11.78 -7.62 1.90
CA LYS A 127 11.92 -9.06 1.97
C LYS A 127 12.47 -9.39 3.36
N VAL A 128 11.80 -10.29 4.07
CA VAL A 128 12.24 -10.76 5.39
C VAL A 128 12.30 -12.29 5.35
N VAL A 129 13.44 -12.83 5.77
CA VAL A 129 13.67 -14.27 5.95
C VAL A 129 13.95 -14.53 7.42
N TRP A 130 13.16 -15.40 8.03
CA TRP A 130 13.25 -15.71 9.45
C TRP A 130 13.03 -17.20 9.74
N ASP A 131 13.44 -17.60 10.94
CA ASP A 131 13.16 -18.93 11.48
C ASP A 131 11.89 -18.90 12.34
N ASP A 132 10.82 -19.54 11.87
CA ASP A 132 9.52 -19.61 12.56
C ASP A 132 9.56 -20.37 13.91
N SER A 133 10.63 -21.13 14.16
CA SER A 133 10.87 -21.78 15.46
C SER A 133 11.40 -20.83 16.52
N VAL A 134 12.03 -19.72 16.12
CA VAL A 134 12.64 -18.72 17.01
C VAL A 134 11.75 -17.50 17.16
N ILE A 135 11.17 -17.00 16.06
CA ILE A 135 10.34 -15.80 16.05
C ILE A 135 9.11 -15.95 15.15
N LYS A 136 7.97 -15.43 15.60
CA LYS A 136 6.73 -15.40 14.83
C LYS A 136 6.61 -14.13 13.99
N LEU A 137 5.83 -14.22 12.90
CA LEU A 137 5.62 -13.09 12.00
C LEU A 137 4.97 -11.91 12.74
N SER A 138 4.05 -12.18 13.66
CA SER A 138 3.46 -11.16 14.54
C SER A 138 4.52 -10.32 15.26
N SER A 139 5.54 -10.94 15.85
CA SER A 139 6.62 -10.24 16.56
C SER A 139 7.48 -9.39 15.63
N ILE A 140 7.69 -9.82 14.39
CA ILE A 140 8.39 -9.04 13.36
C ILE A 140 7.59 -7.78 13.02
N ILE A 141 6.28 -7.92 12.80
CA ILE A 141 5.38 -6.79 12.53
C ILE A 141 5.30 -5.83 13.73
N GLU A 142 5.25 -6.37 14.95
CA GLU A 142 5.29 -5.59 16.19
C GLU A 142 6.59 -4.78 16.30
N THR A 143 7.72 -5.38 15.95
CA THR A 143 9.02 -4.69 15.94
C THR A 143 8.99 -3.49 14.99
N ILE A 144 8.45 -3.66 13.77
CA ILE A 144 8.29 -2.57 12.80
C ILE A 144 7.33 -1.49 13.33
N ARG A 145 6.25 -1.88 14.02
CA ARG A 145 5.29 -0.95 14.64
C ARG A 145 5.90 -0.17 15.80
N SER A 146 6.80 -0.78 16.57
CA SER A 146 7.45 -0.14 17.73
C SER A 146 8.31 1.07 17.35
N ILE A 147 8.84 1.08 16.13
CA ILE A 147 9.64 2.19 15.57
C ILE A 147 8.79 3.18 14.76
N GLY A 148 7.46 3.03 14.77
CA GLY A 148 6.51 3.98 14.19
C GLY A 148 6.14 3.73 12.72
N TYR A 149 6.45 2.56 12.16
CA TYR A 149 6.07 2.18 10.80
C TYR A 149 4.99 1.10 10.80
N ASN A 150 4.23 0.97 9.72
CA ASN A 150 3.28 -0.14 9.58
C ASN A 150 3.68 -1.02 8.40
N ALA A 151 3.43 -2.32 8.49
CA ALA A 151 3.78 -3.27 7.46
C ALA A 151 2.57 -4.12 7.06
N TYR A 152 2.43 -4.36 5.75
CA TYR A 152 1.34 -5.13 5.16
C TYR A 152 1.89 -6.25 4.28
N PRO A 153 1.27 -7.44 4.28
CA PRO A 153 1.67 -8.54 3.42
C PRO A 153 1.55 -8.17 1.95
N TYR A 154 2.57 -8.52 1.18
CA TYR A 154 2.64 -8.33 -0.24
C TYR A 154 2.91 -9.66 -0.92
N ASP A 155 2.08 -10.04 -1.89
CA ASP A 155 2.30 -11.23 -2.68
C ASP A 155 2.94 -10.84 -4.04
N PRO A 156 4.23 -11.13 -4.27
CA PRO A 156 4.87 -10.88 -5.55
C PRO A 156 4.31 -11.75 -6.68
N ALA A 157 3.87 -13.00 -6.42
CA ALA A 157 3.37 -13.88 -7.47
C ALA A 157 2.07 -13.36 -8.06
N LEU A 158 1.15 -12.86 -7.22
CA LEU A 158 -0.12 -12.32 -7.68
C LEU A 158 0.06 -11.09 -8.60
N GLN A 159 1.07 -10.24 -8.31
CA GLN A 159 1.36 -9.08 -9.16
C GLN A 159 2.11 -9.45 -10.44
N GLU A 160 3.06 -10.39 -10.39
CA GLU A 160 3.71 -10.89 -11.60
C GLU A 160 2.71 -11.53 -12.55
N GLU A 161 1.77 -12.32 -12.04
CA GLU A 161 0.72 -12.92 -12.85
C GLU A 161 -0.16 -11.86 -13.50
N ARG A 162 -0.59 -10.84 -12.74
CA ARG A 162 -1.33 -9.69 -13.28
C ARG A 162 -0.53 -8.89 -14.31
N ALA A 163 0.76 -8.68 -14.08
CA ALA A 163 1.63 -7.97 -15.02
C ALA A 163 1.81 -8.74 -16.33
N VAL A 164 1.94 -10.07 -16.25
CA VAL A 164 2.02 -10.96 -17.42
C VAL A 164 0.70 -10.97 -18.19
N GLN A 165 -0.45 -11.05 -17.51
CA GLN A 165 -1.77 -10.99 -18.16
C GLN A 165 -1.98 -9.65 -18.88
N THR A 166 -1.69 -8.54 -18.20
CA THR A 166 -1.82 -7.19 -18.79
C THR A 166 -0.90 -7.04 -20.00
N ARG A 167 0.35 -7.53 -19.91
CA ARG A 167 1.32 -7.55 -21.01
C ARG A 167 0.77 -8.28 -22.23
N LYS A 168 0.15 -9.46 -22.06
CA LYS A 168 -0.49 -10.21 -23.17
C LYS A 168 -1.58 -9.39 -23.85
N THR A 169 -2.45 -8.72 -23.09
CA THR A 169 -3.51 -7.87 -23.65
C THR A 169 -2.95 -6.72 -24.49
N TYR A 170 -1.90 -6.05 -24.03
CA TYR A 170 -1.25 -4.98 -24.79
C TYR A 170 -0.60 -5.50 -26.09
N TYR A 171 0.10 -6.63 -26.04
CA TYR A 171 0.70 -7.22 -27.24
C TYR A 171 -0.36 -7.62 -28.28
N THR A 172 -1.47 -8.21 -27.87
CA THR A 172 -2.56 -8.56 -28.81
C THR A 172 -3.15 -7.31 -29.47
N ARG A 173 -3.34 -6.22 -28.73
CA ARG A 173 -3.83 -4.95 -29.29
C ARG A 173 -2.86 -4.36 -30.32
N ILE A 174 -1.56 -4.36 -30.00
CA ILE A 174 -0.52 -3.91 -30.93
C ILE A 174 -0.51 -4.78 -32.19
N LEU A 175 -0.61 -6.10 -32.04
CA LEU A 175 -0.59 -7.04 -33.17
C LEU A 175 -1.76 -6.78 -34.14
N VAL A 176 -2.97 -6.60 -33.61
CA VAL A 176 -4.16 -6.26 -34.42
C VAL A 176 -4.00 -4.90 -35.11
N ALA A 177 -3.48 -3.88 -34.41
CA ALA A 177 -3.25 -2.56 -34.97
C ALA A 177 -2.21 -2.58 -36.10
N VAL A 178 -1.08 -3.28 -35.89
CA VAL A 178 -0.03 -3.44 -36.90
C VAL A 178 -0.56 -4.17 -38.13
N PHE A 179 -1.29 -5.28 -37.94
CA PHE A 179 -1.89 -6.03 -39.05
C PHE A 179 -2.85 -5.17 -39.88
N GLY A 180 -3.74 -4.40 -39.23
CA GLY A 180 -4.65 -3.50 -39.93
C GLY A 180 -3.92 -2.39 -40.68
N SER A 181 -2.92 -1.75 -40.05
CA SER A 181 -2.13 -0.70 -40.67
C SER A 181 -1.31 -1.19 -41.86
N MET A 182 -0.75 -2.40 -41.79
CA MET A 182 0.04 -3.00 -42.86
C MET A 182 -0.82 -3.30 -44.09
N ASN A 183 -2.07 -3.77 -43.90
CA ASN A 183 -3.01 -3.98 -44.99
C ASN A 183 -3.42 -2.65 -45.66
N ILE A 184 -3.73 -1.62 -44.87
CA ILE A 184 -4.07 -0.29 -45.40
C ILE A 184 -2.88 0.32 -46.16
N MET A 185 -1.67 0.18 -45.62
CA MET A 185 -0.44 0.65 -46.27
C MET A 185 -0.23 -0.03 -47.62
N TRP A 186 -0.51 -1.34 -47.73
CA TRP A 186 -0.37 -2.07 -48.99
C TRP A 186 -1.29 -1.54 -50.09
N LEU A 187 -2.52 -1.17 -49.75
CA LEU A 187 -3.46 -0.52 -50.69
C LEU A 187 -2.94 0.85 -51.14
N ALA A 188 -2.38 1.64 -50.22
CA ALA A 188 -1.78 2.93 -50.54
C ALA A 188 -0.57 2.81 -51.48
N ILE A 189 0.27 1.79 -51.27
CA ILE A 189 1.42 1.51 -52.15
C ILE A 189 0.95 1.16 -53.56
N ALA A 190 -0.06 0.30 -53.71
CA ALA A 190 -0.60 -0.05 -55.03
C ALA A 190 -1.13 1.18 -55.78
N HIS A 191 -1.85 2.06 -55.07
CA HIS A 191 -2.38 3.29 -55.64
C HIS A 191 -1.26 4.24 -56.11
N TYR A 192 -0.23 4.46 -55.27
CA TYR A 192 0.87 5.38 -55.59
C TYR A 192 1.81 4.81 -56.67
N ALA A 193 2.11 3.51 -56.62
CA ALA A 193 2.91 2.84 -57.64
C ALA A 193 2.25 2.98 -59.02
N GLY A 194 0.94 2.74 -59.14
CA GLY A 194 0.24 2.91 -60.41
C GLY A 194 0.08 4.37 -60.87
N TYR A 195 0.17 5.35 -59.96
CA TYR A 195 0.28 6.76 -60.34
C TYR A 195 1.60 7.03 -61.09
N PHE A 196 2.72 6.45 -60.65
CA PHE A 196 4.04 6.65 -61.27
C PHE A 196 4.36 5.71 -62.44
N SER A 197 3.90 4.46 -62.41
CA SER A 197 4.23 3.45 -63.44
C SER A 197 3.23 3.38 -64.60
N GLY A 198 2.14 4.15 -64.55
CA GLY A 198 1.06 4.14 -65.54
C GLY A 198 0.07 2.99 -65.32
N MET A 199 -1.11 3.30 -64.78
CA MET A 199 -2.20 2.33 -64.54
C MET A 199 -3.24 2.35 -65.68
N GLN A 200 -3.73 1.18 -66.08
CA GLN A 200 -4.76 1.00 -67.12
C GLN A 200 -6.07 1.70 -66.70
N GLN A 201 -6.74 2.41 -67.62
CA GLN A 201 -7.87 3.32 -67.31
C GLN A 201 -9.01 2.65 -66.54
N SER A 202 -9.29 1.37 -66.81
CA SER A 202 -10.34 0.60 -66.12
C SER A 202 -10.12 0.38 -64.62
N PHE A 203 -8.86 0.43 -64.16
CA PHE A 203 -8.54 0.28 -62.73
C PHE A 203 -8.60 1.63 -61.99
N LYS A 204 -8.43 2.76 -62.69
CA LYS A 204 -8.56 4.09 -62.09
C LYS A 204 -9.99 4.38 -61.63
N ASP A 205 -10.99 3.92 -62.38
CA ASP A 205 -12.40 4.16 -62.06
C ASP A 205 -12.92 3.30 -60.89
N ILE A 206 -12.18 2.25 -60.50
CA ILE A 206 -12.57 1.34 -59.40
C ILE A 206 -11.95 1.76 -58.05
N LEU A 207 -10.83 2.49 -58.09
CA LEU A 207 -10.01 2.85 -56.92
C LEU A 207 -10.24 4.28 -56.41
N ASN A 208 -11.08 5.06 -57.09
CA ASN A 208 -11.38 6.47 -56.77
C ASN A 208 -12.77 6.60 -56.13
#